data_AF-A0A1Q9JJ33-F1
#
_entry.id   AF-A0A1Q9JJ33-F1
#
_cell.length_a   1.000
_cell.length_b   1.000
_cell.length_c   1.000
_cell.angle_alpha   90.00
_cell.angle_beta   90.00
_cell.angle_gamma   90.00
#
_symmetry.space_group_name_H-M   'P 1'
#
loop_
_entity.id
_entity.type
_entity.pdbx_description
1 polymer ?
#
loop_
_entity_poly.entity_id
_entity_poly.type
_entity_poly.pdbx_seq_one_letter_code
_entity_poly.pdbx_strand_id
1 'polypeptide(L)'
;MGKVTYGQSGYVGSSMSVRAVEAYESGEKPKSRWTKAAMLATLEKWCKEADRVMLPEVAKLKKPDMFACCFCCTSWHHTGKYANITEFYGVDEARADNFSRPMTDEEAAESESQHYCEHTGTLS
;
A
#
# COMPACT_ATOMS: atom_id res chain seq x y z
N MET A 1 22.83 42.54 -15.21
CA MET A 1 23.19 41.23 -14.61
C MET A 1 21.91 40.46 -14.34
N GLY A 2 21.70 39.35 -15.03
CA GLY A 2 20.46 38.57 -14.99
C GLY A 2 20.33 37.73 -13.72
N LYS A 3 19.14 37.72 -13.13
CA LYS A 3 18.80 36.93 -11.94
C LYS A 3 18.53 35.49 -12.36
N VAL A 4 19.44 34.57 -12.03
CA VAL A 4 19.28 33.14 -12.27
C VAL A 4 18.25 32.58 -11.28
N THR A 5 17.18 31.97 -11.79
CA THR A 5 16.19 31.22 -11.00
C THR A 5 16.57 29.74 -11.01
N TYR A 6 17.02 29.21 -9.88
CA TYR A 6 17.25 27.77 -9.73
C TYR A 6 15.94 27.06 -9.37
N GLY A 7 15.65 26.00 -10.13
CA GLY A 7 14.36 25.33 -10.27
C GLY A 7 13.71 24.82 -8.98
N GLN A 8 12.43 25.14 -8.85
CA GLN A 8 11.47 24.55 -7.91
C GLN A 8 11.06 23.14 -8.37
N SER A 9 12.00 22.21 -8.47
CA SER A 9 11.68 20.80 -8.70
C SER A 9 11.85 20.05 -7.38
N GLY A 10 10.80 20.01 -6.56
CA GLY A 10 10.87 19.24 -5.31
C GLY A 10 9.87 19.51 -4.19
N TYR A 11 8.80 20.28 -4.41
CA TYR A 11 7.79 20.50 -3.36
C TYR A 11 6.36 20.43 -3.90
N VAL A 12 5.58 19.47 -3.39
CA VAL A 12 4.11 19.50 -3.43
C VAL A 12 3.63 19.83 -2.01
N GLY A 13 3.34 21.10 -1.76
CA GLY A 13 2.82 21.56 -0.48
C GLY A 13 3.82 21.50 0.69
N SER A 14 3.58 22.28 1.73
CA SER A 14 4.55 22.64 2.78
C SER A 14 5.06 21.49 3.69
N SER A 15 4.79 20.21 3.41
CA SER A 15 5.17 19.11 4.33
C SER A 15 5.22 17.70 3.71
N MET A 16 5.67 17.51 2.46
CA MET A 16 6.05 16.16 2.00
C MET A 16 7.10 16.17 0.90
N SER A 17 8.23 15.49 1.14
CA SER A 17 9.29 15.26 0.15
C SER A 17 8.89 14.10 -0.76
N VAL A 18 9.08 14.28 -2.07
CA VAL A 18 8.79 13.29 -3.14
C VAL A 18 9.50 11.95 -2.89
N ARG A 19 10.63 11.95 -2.17
CA ARG A 19 11.37 10.73 -1.79
C ARG A 19 10.77 9.95 -0.63
N ALA A 20 9.85 10.55 0.13
CA ALA A 20 9.06 9.81 1.10
C ALA A 20 8.02 8.92 0.39
N VAL A 21 7.56 9.32 -0.80
CA VAL A 21 6.56 8.60 -1.62
C VAL A 21 7.09 7.25 -2.11
N GLU A 22 8.37 7.15 -2.50
CA GLU A 22 8.98 5.87 -2.93
C GLU A 22 9.14 4.85 -1.78
N ALA A 23 9.36 5.28 -0.53
CA ALA A 23 9.34 4.36 0.61
C ALA A 23 7.92 3.90 0.99
N TYR A 24 6.85 4.58 0.51
CA TYR A 24 5.49 4.05 0.61
C TYR A 24 5.24 2.90 -0.38
N GLU A 25 6.12 2.65 -1.35
CA GLU A 25 5.95 1.64 -2.40
C GLU A 25 6.21 0.20 -1.92
N SER A 26 6.93 -0.02 -0.81
CA SER A 26 7.07 -1.36 -0.21
C SER A 26 5.88 -1.79 0.65
N GLY A 27 4.88 -0.92 0.86
CA GLY A 27 3.70 -1.21 1.67
C GLY A 27 3.94 -1.20 3.19
N GLU A 28 5.19 -1.33 3.67
CA GLU A 28 5.51 -1.38 5.10
C GLU A 28 5.56 0.00 5.76
N LYS A 29 4.99 0.12 6.96
CA LYS A 29 4.91 1.41 7.70
C LYS A 29 4.99 1.19 9.20
N PRO A 30 5.50 2.17 9.97
CA PRO A 30 5.42 2.10 11.42
C PRO A 30 3.96 2.16 11.88
N LYS A 31 3.65 1.52 13.02
CA LYS A 31 2.29 1.34 13.54
C LYS A 31 1.44 2.62 13.55
N SER A 32 2.04 3.76 13.89
CA SER A 32 1.37 5.06 13.97
C SER A 32 0.90 5.62 12.62
N ARG A 33 1.48 5.16 11.51
CA ARG A 33 1.15 5.61 10.14
C ARG A 33 0.03 4.81 9.49
N TRP A 34 -0.34 3.66 10.05
CA TRP A 34 -1.45 2.87 9.54
C TRP A 34 -2.79 3.56 9.82
N THR A 35 -3.55 3.84 8.76
CA THR A 35 -4.96 4.25 8.84
C THR A 35 -5.83 3.11 8.33
N LYS A 36 -7.13 3.10 8.67
CA LYS A 36 -8.04 2.04 8.17
C LYS A 36 -8.05 2.01 6.63
N ALA A 37 -8.08 3.18 5.99
CA ALA A 37 -8.04 3.30 4.54
C ALA A 37 -6.72 2.77 3.95
N ALA A 38 -5.57 3.13 4.55
CA ALA A 38 -4.28 2.63 4.08
C ALA A 38 -4.19 1.10 4.18
N MET A 39 -4.69 0.52 5.27
CA MET A 39 -4.72 -0.93 5.45
C MET A 39 -5.58 -1.63 4.40
N LEU A 40 -6.78 -1.10 4.11
CA LEU A 40 -7.65 -1.66 3.07
C LEU A 40 -7.00 -1.58 1.69
N ALA A 41 -6.43 -0.43 1.32
CA ALA A 41 -5.74 -0.27 0.05
C ALA A 41 -4.54 -1.23 -0.08
N THR A 42 -3.78 -1.46 1.01
CA THR A 42 -2.68 -2.44 1.01
C THR A 42 -3.19 -3.87 0.85
N LEU A 43 -4.28 -4.24 1.54
CA LEU A 43 -4.88 -5.58 1.40
C LEU A 43 -5.49 -5.80 0.02
N GLU A 44 -6.14 -4.80 -0.56
CA GLU A 44 -6.67 -4.83 -1.93
C GLU A 44 -5.54 -5.02 -2.96
N LYS A 45 -4.44 -4.27 -2.79
CA LYS A 45 -3.25 -4.44 -3.64
C LYS A 45 -2.68 -5.85 -3.53
N TRP A 46 -2.48 -6.35 -2.31
CA TRP A 46 -1.98 -7.71 -2.09
C TRP A 46 -2.93 -8.77 -2.67
N CYS A 47 -4.25 -8.62 -2.49
CA CYS A 47 -5.23 -9.51 -3.09
C CYS A 47 -5.12 -9.53 -4.61
N LYS A 48 -5.00 -8.35 -5.24
CA LYS A 48 -4.83 -8.23 -6.70
C LYS A 48 -3.54 -8.91 -7.19
N GLU A 49 -2.43 -8.72 -6.48
CA GLU A 49 -1.13 -9.33 -6.83
C GLU A 49 -1.11 -10.85 -6.62
N ALA A 50 -1.97 -11.37 -5.74
CA ALA A 50 -2.11 -12.79 -5.42
C ALA A 50 -3.30 -13.46 -6.13
N ASP A 51 -3.93 -12.83 -7.12
CA ASP A 51 -5.13 -13.30 -7.83
C ASP A 51 -6.25 -13.74 -6.86
N ARG A 52 -6.46 -12.92 -5.84
CA ARG A 52 -7.40 -13.13 -4.74
C ARG A 52 -8.42 -12.00 -4.66
N VAL A 53 -9.56 -12.33 -4.04
CA VAL A 53 -10.63 -11.38 -3.74
C VAL A 53 -10.74 -11.22 -2.23
N MET A 54 -10.62 -9.99 -1.74
CA MET A 54 -10.80 -9.66 -0.33
C MET A 54 -12.23 -9.92 0.12
N LEU A 55 -12.39 -10.59 1.26
CA LEU A 55 -13.70 -10.84 1.85
C LEU A 55 -14.30 -9.54 2.42
N PRO A 56 -15.59 -9.24 2.20
CA PRO A 56 -16.22 -8.00 2.65
C PRO A 56 -16.25 -7.85 4.18
N GLU A 57 -16.08 -8.94 4.92
CA GLU A 57 -15.97 -8.97 6.39
C GLU A 57 -14.79 -8.13 6.90
N VAL A 58 -13.68 -8.09 6.15
CA VAL A 58 -12.47 -7.33 6.51
C VAL A 58 -12.78 -5.84 6.61
N ALA A 59 -13.54 -5.31 5.66
CA ALA A 59 -13.93 -3.90 5.64
C ALA A 59 -14.82 -3.51 6.83
N LYS A 60 -15.52 -4.49 7.44
CA LYS A 60 -16.38 -4.29 8.62
C LYS A 60 -15.57 -4.27 9.93
N LEU A 61 -14.36 -4.82 9.95
CA LEU A 61 -13.51 -4.83 11.14
C LEU A 61 -13.13 -3.42 11.59
N LYS A 62 -12.96 -3.21 12.90
CA LYS A 62 -12.37 -1.96 13.40
C LYS A 62 -10.88 -1.97 13.08
N LYS A 63 -10.28 -0.77 13.00
CA LYS A 63 -8.84 -0.59 12.75
C LYS A 63 -7.93 -1.52 13.59
N PRO A 64 -8.06 -1.58 14.94
CA PRO A 64 -7.18 -2.44 15.74
C PRO A 64 -7.36 -3.93 15.43
N ASP A 65 -8.60 -4.37 15.20
CA ASP A 65 -8.91 -5.77 14.91
C ASP A 65 -8.34 -6.17 13.53
N MET A 66 -8.57 -5.33 12.51
CA MET A 66 -7.98 -5.52 11.18
C MET A 66 -6.46 -5.55 11.22
N PHE A 67 -5.84 -4.74 12.10
CA PHE A 67 -4.39 -4.69 12.23
C PHE A 67 -3.86 -5.98 12.85
N ALA A 68 -4.48 -6.45 13.92
CA ALA A 68 -4.10 -7.70 14.56
C ALA A 68 -4.34 -8.92 13.65
N CYS A 69 -5.42 -8.91 12.88
CA CYS A 69 -5.83 -10.02 12.04
C CYS A 69 -5.12 -10.09 10.70
N CYS A 70 -4.57 -8.99 10.15
CA CYS A 70 -4.02 -8.99 8.78
C CYS A 70 -2.60 -8.44 8.67
N PHE A 71 -2.01 -7.89 9.74
CA PHE A 71 -0.69 -7.27 9.71
C PHE A 71 0.23 -7.85 10.79
N CYS A 72 1.51 -7.98 10.46
CA CYS A 72 2.54 -8.40 11.39
C CYS A 72 3.79 -7.52 11.27
N CYS A 73 4.64 -7.55 12.29
CA CYS A 73 5.90 -6.83 12.24
C CYS A 73 6.85 -7.58 11.30
N THR A 74 7.26 -6.94 10.21
CA THR A 74 8.08 -7.56 9.17
C THR A 74 9.53 -7.12 9.27
N SER A 75 9.77 -5.89 9.73
CA SER A 75 11.10 -5.31 9.85
C SER A 75 11.22 -4.37 11.04
N TRP A 76 12.46 -4.15 11.49
CA TRP A 76 12.79 -3.30 12.63
C TRP A 76 14.00 -2.46 12.29
N HIS A 77 13.91 -1.15 12.50
CA HIS A 77 14.99 -0.23 12.16
C HIS A 77 15.40 0.63 13.36
N HIS A 78 16.70 0.78 13.58
CA HIS A 78 17.21 1.79 14.49
C HIS A 78 16.94 3.20 13.93
N THR A 79 16.45 4.07 14.78
CA THR A 79 16.06 5.44 14.46
C THR A 79 16.67 6.40 15.47
N GLY A 80 17.59 7.25 15.02
CA GLY A 80 18.17 8.33 15.81
C GLY A 80 19.36 7.96 16.68
N LYS A 81 19.85 8.98 17.41
CA LYS A 81 21.14 8.98 18.12
C LYS A 81 21.17 8.11 19.39
N TYR A 82 20.00 7.72 19.91
CA TYR A 82 19.84 6.97 21.16
C TYR A 82 19.45 5.50 20.96
N ALA A 83 19.72 4.93 19.78
CA ALA A 83 19.35 3.56 19.44
C ALA A 83 17.84 3.24 19.57
N ASN A 84 16.96 4.24 19.48
CA ASN A 84 15.51 3.99 19.49
C ASN A 84 15.16 3.05 18.35
N ILE A 85 14.33 2.04 18.61
CA ILE A 85 13.93 1.06 17.61
C ILE A 85 12.54 1.42 17.14
N THR A 86 12.35 1.44 15.82
CA THR A 86 11.04 1.59 15.20
C THR A 86 10.68 0.27 14.50
N GLU A 87 9.56 -0.30 14.90
CA GLU A 87 8.90 -1.42 14.23
C GLU A 87 8.21 -0.97 12.95
N PHE A 88 8.36 -1.77 11.90
CA PHE A 88 7.63 -1.64 10.65
C PHE A 88 6.75 -2.86 10.45
N TYR A 89 5.55 -2.60 9.95
CA TYR A 89 4.51 -3.60 9.80
C TYR A 89 4.09 -3.69 8.34
N GLY A 90 3.84 -4.91 7.87
CA GLY A 90 3.35 -5.24 6.54
C GLY A 90 2.20 -6.25 6.61
N VAL A 91 1.71 -6.68 5.44
CA VAL A 91 0.66 -7.70 5.34
C VAL A 91 1.21 -9.03 5.84
N ASP A 92 0.47 -9.69 6.73
CA ASP A 92 0.72 -11.06 7.10
C ASP A 92 -0.04 -11.96 6.11
N GLU A 93 0.67 -12.46 5.09
CA GLU A 93 0.05 -13.22 3.99
C GLU A 93 -0.74 -14.43 4.48
N ALA A 94 -0.17 -15.19 5.43
CA ALA A 94 -0.82 -16.36 6.01
C ALA A 94 -2.12 -16.01 6.75
N ARG A 95 -2.18 -14.83 7.39
CA ARG A 95 -3.42 -14.38 8.01
C ARG A 95 -4.38 -13.76 7.00
N ALA A 96 -3.89 -12.96 6.06
CA ALA A 96 -4.67 -12.33 5.00
C ALA A 96 -5.35 -13.36 4.08
N ASP A 97 -4.76 -14.54 3.94
CA ASP A 97 -5.34 -15.70 3.26
C ASP A 97 -6.67 -16.16 3.87
N ASN A 98 -6.84 -16.05 5.19
CA ASN A 98 -8.11 -16.38 5.87
C ASN A 98 -9.22 -15.34 5.62
N PHE A 99 -8.83 -14.20 5.05
CA PHE A 99 -9.67 -13.04 4.83
C PHE A 99 -9.83 -12.72 3.33
N SER A 100 -9.43 -13.65 2.48
CA SER A 100 -9.58 -13.56 1.04
C SER A 100 -9.86 -14.95 0.47
N ARG A 101 -10.38 -15.00 -0.75
CA ARG A 101 -10.55 -16.25 -1.52
C ARG A 101 -9.77 -16.15 -2.83
N PRO A 102 -9.34 -17.27 -3.43
CA PRO A 102 -8.87 -17.24 -4.81
C PRO A 102 -9.96 -16.66 -5.73
N MET A 103 -9.54 -15.88 -6.71
CA MET A 103 -10.37 -15.43 -7.82
C MET A 103 -10.79 -16.64 -8.67
N THR A 104 -12.00 -16.62 -9.26
CA THR A 104 -12.38 -17.66 -10.23
C THR A 104 -11.76 -17.36 -11.59
N ASP A 105 -11.66 -18.39 -12.45
CA ASP A 105 -11.12 -18.23 -13.81
C ASP A 105 -11.91 -17.18 -14.62
N GLU A 106 -13.21 -17.04 -14.36
CA GLU A 106 -14.05 -16.02 -15.01
C GLU A 106 -13.71 -14.60 -14.53
N GLU A 107 -13.58 -14.41 -13.21
CA GLU A 107 -13.24 -13.10 -12.62
C GLU A 107 -11.82 -12.65 -13.03
N ALA A 108 -10.89 -13.59 -13.19
CA ALA A 108 -9.54 -13.32 -13.68
C ALA A 108 -9.55 -12.86 -15.14
N ALA A 109 -10.30 -13.56 -16.01
CA ALA A 109 -10.44 -13.20 -17.41
C ALA A 109 -11.10 -11.81 -17.63
N GLU A 110 -12.07 -11.43 -16.78
CA GLU A 110 -12.68 -10.10 -16.81
C GLU A 110 -11.69 -8.99 -16.41
N SER A 111 -10.86 -9.23 -15.38
CA SER A 111 -9.80 -8.32 -14.95
C SER A 111 -8.77 -8.07 -16.06
N GLU A 112 -8.33 -9.14 -16.74
CA GLU A 112 -7.42 -9.07 -17.89
C GLU A 112 -8.02 -8.32 -19.08
N SER A 113 -9.32 -8.52 -19.35
CA SER A 113 -10.05 -7.83 -20.42
C SER A 113 -10.14 -6.32 -20.18
N GLN A 114 -10.39 -5.89 -18.94
CA GLN A 114 -10.42 -4.47 -18.57
C GLN A 114 -9.04 -3.83 -18.70
N HIS A 115 -7.98 -4.51 -18.26
CA HIS A 115 -6.60 -4.05 -18.42
C HIS A 115 -6.22 -3.86 -19.90
N TYR A 116 -6.66 -4.76 -20.79
CA TYR A 116 -6.44 -4.64 -22.23
C TYR A 116 -7.17 -3.45 -22.87
N CYS A 117 -8.41 -3.17 -22.44
CA CYS A 117 -9.19 -2.03 -22.96
C CYS A 117 -8.58 -0.67 -22.55
N GLU A 118 -8.09 -0.54 -21.31
CA GLU A 118 -7.41 0.68 -20.84
C GLU A 118 -6.09 0.94 -21.57
N HIS A 119 -5.35 -0.10 -21.94
CA HIS A 119 -4.05 0.04 -22.61
C HIS A 119 -4.14 0.35 -24.12
N THR A 120 -5.31 0.14 -24.74
CA THR A 120 -5.52 0.34 -26.19
C THR A 120 -6.34 1.59 -26.53
N GLY A 121 -6.83 2.31 -25.52
CA GLY A 121 -7.69 3.49 -25.68
C GLY A 121 -6.99 4.84 -25.91
N THR A 122 -5.65 4.93 -25.89
CA THR A 122 -4.90 6.18 -26.12
C THR A 122 -4.23 6.22 -27.49
N LEU A 123 -4.99 6.02 -28.57
CA LEU A 123 -4.60 6.36 -29.94
C LEU A 123 -5.80 7.01 -30.65
N SER A 124 -5.98 8.30 -30.42
CA SER A 124 -6.72 9.22 -31.30
C SER A 124 -6.00 10.55 -31.35
#